data_AF-A0A9N8DJH6-F1
#
_entry.id   AF-A0A9N8DJH6-F1
#
_cell.length_a   1.000
_cell.length_b   1.000
_cell.length_c   1.000
_cell.angle_alpha   90.00
_cell.angle_beta   90.00
_cell.angle_gamma   90.00
#
_symmetry.space_group_name_H-M   'P 1'
#
loop_
_entity.id
_entity.type
_entity.pdbx_description
1 polymer ?
#
loop_
_entity_poly.entity_id
_entity_poly.type
_entity_poly.pdbx_seq_one_letter_code
_entity_poly.pdbx_strand_id
1 'polypeptide(L)'
;MSSSDQNVSMLMEMGFESSRAEEALRVCDGNMERAVEFLFSGGTSGGAATMASSTGGGGVGSSEDVVASLSQYSVDNGRSACTCIALTAARNFLQNPSAAIQAQFLVDAIQQGVSNYQQLCNNNSSGGVEHKSAEEVLQAAASSTNTNPFAQLKMTAGGIRQGILSNTNTRSDMGLYTLLSACRQEAPSDAWLAVLITKTPETVLAILPPPSTQPQKYLVIDSHPRPGVVQGNGAYARIMSTLDDLVAHLSTILPATELGPDIPEMMAMMYNSFDLYPLLLST
;
A
#
# COMPACT_ATOMS: atom_id res chain seq x y z
N MET A 1 -41.08 7.48 -11.74
CA MET A 1 -39.61 7.60 -11.59
C MET A 1 -38.99 6.85 -12.75
N SER A 2 -38.18 7.52 -13.55
CA SER A 2 -37.46 6.88 -14.65
C SER A 2 -36.33 6.00 -14.09
N SER A 3 -35.85 5.02 -14.86
CA SER A 3 -34.68 4.22 -14.47
C SER A 3 -33.44 5.09 -14.21
N SER A 4 -33.36 6.26 -14.88
CA SER A 4 -32.27 7.21 -14.68
C SER A 4 -32.35 7.88 -13.30
N ASP A 5 -33.55 8.24 -12.83
CA ASP A 5 -33.75 8.89 -11.53
C ASP A 5 -33.37 7.95 -10.38
N GLN A 6 -33.64 6.64 -10.53
CA GLN A 6 -33.26 5.63 -9.54
C GLN A 6 -31.74 5.45 -9.46
N ASN A 7 -31.05 5.44 -10.60
CA ASN A 7 -29.59 5.33 -10.65
C ASN A 7 -28.91 6.57 -10.06
N VAL A 8 -29.43 7.78 -10.33
CA VAL A 8 -28.91 9.02 -9.69
C VAL A 8 -29.10 8.96 -8.17
N SER A 9 -30.27 8.53 -7.69
CA SER A 9 -30.53 8.39 -6.25
C SER A 9 -29.56 7.41 -5.58
N MET A 10 -29.29 6.27 -6.20
CA MET A 10 -28.33 5.28 -5.68
C MET A 10 -26.89 5.83 -5.64
N LEU A 11 -26.45 6.58 -6.66
CA LEU A 11 -25.13 7.23 -6.63
C LEU A 11 -25.05 8.32 -5.56
N MET A 12 -26.14 9.04 -5.31
CA MET A 12 -26.21 10.03 -4.23
C MET A 12 -26.16 9.37 -2.85
N GLU A 13 -26.81 8.22 -2.67
CA GLU A 13 -26.71 7.41 -1.45
C GLU A 13 -25.28 6.92 -1.18
N MET A 14 -24.47 6.74 -2.24
CA MET A 14 -23.04 6.44 -2.14
C MET A 14 -22.17 7.67 -1.80
N GLY A 15 -22.77 8.86 -1.65
CA GLY A 15 -22.08 10.10 -1.28
C GLY A 15 -21.60 10.96 -2.46
N PHE A 16 -21.99 10.63 -3.70
CA PHE A 16 -21.68 11.47 -4.85
C PHE A 16 -22.70 12.62 -4.99
N GLU A 17 -22.23 13.77 -5.48
CA GLU A 17 -23.10 14.91 -5.77
C GLU A 17 -24.05 14.62 -6.95
N SER A 18 -25.31 15.07 -6.90
CA SER A 18 -26.33 14.84 -7.95
C SER A 18 -25.85 15.23 -9.34
N SER A 19 -25.20 16.40 -9.46
CA SER A 19 -24.66 16.92 -10.72
C SER A 19 -23.60 16.00 -11.33
N ARG A 20 -22.76 15.38 -10.49
CA ARG A 20 -21.72 14.42 -10.90
C ARG A 20 -22.32 13.05 -11.23
N ALA A 21 -23.30 12.59 -10.47
CA ALA A 21 -24.00 11.33 -10.72
C ALA A 21 -24.72 11.35 -12.08
N GLU A 22 -25.42 12.44 -12.39
CA GLU A 22 -26.07 12.64 -13.69
C GLU A 22 -25.05 12.67 -14.83
N GLU A 23 -23.95 13.39 -14.67
CA GLU A 23 -22.89 13.48 -15.69
C GLU A 23 -22.22 12.12 -15.92
N ALA A 24 -21.92 11.38 -14.86
CA ALA A 24 -21.32 10.06 -14.96
C ALA A 24 -22.23 9.07 -15.70
N LEU A 25 -23.52 9.06 -15.38
CA LEU A 25 -24.51 8.25 -16.09
C LEU A 25 -24.66 8.70 -17.54
N ARG A 26 -24.61 10.00 -17.83
CA ARG A 26 -24.67 10.53 -19.20
C ARG A 26 -23.46 10.09 -20.03
N VAL A 27 -22.24 10.17 -19.48
CA VAL A 27 -21.00 9.76 -20.14
C VAL A 27 -20.94 8.23 -20.32
N CYS A 28 -21.57 7.48 -19.42
CA CYS A 28 -21.56 6.03 -19.43
C CYS A 28 -22.82 5.40 -20.05
N ASP A 29 -23.57 6.15 -20.87
CA ASP A 29 -24.80 5.69 -21.56
C ASP A 29 -25.84 5.04 -20.61
N GLY A 30 -25.98 5.58 -19.40
CA GLY A 30 -26.88 5.11 -18.36
C GLY A 30 -26.42 3.85 -17.62
N ASN A 31 -25.22 3.34 -17.91
CA ASN A 31 -24.64 2.18 -17.23
C ASN A 31 -24.09 2.56 -15.85
N MET A 32 -24.68 1.97 -14.80
CA MET A 32 -24.41 2.30 -13.41
C MET A 32 -23.00 1.92 -12.99
N GLU A 33 -22.54 0.71 -13.35
CA GLU A 33 -21.22 0.20 -12.96
C GLU A 33 -20.11 1.06 -13.54
N ARG A 34 -20.23 1.46 -14.81
CA ARG A 34 -19.28 2.36 -15.47
C ARG A 34 -19.35 3.77 -14.91
N ALA A 35 -20.53 4.26 -14.54
CA ALA A 35 -20.69 5.56 -13.91
C ALA A 35 -20.00 5.62 -12.54
N VAL A 36 -20.08 4.56 -11.74
CA VAL A 36 -19.35 4.43 -10.47
C VAL A 36 -17.84 4.45 -10.71
N GLU A 37 -17.34 3.67 -11.66
CA GLU A 37 -15.92 3.65 -12.02
C GLU A 37 -15.42 5.02 -12.51
N PHE A 38 -16.23 5.72 -13.31
CA PHE A 38 -15.95 7.08 -13.79
C PHE A 38 -15.87 8.10 -12.65
N LEU A 39 -16.77 8.01 -11.67
CA LEU A 39 -16.79 8.88 -10.49
C LEU A 39 -15.58 8.64 -9.59
N PHE A 40 -15.19 7.38 -9.38
CA PHE A 40 -13.97 7.04 -8.62
C PHE A 40 -12.68 7.41 -9.35
N SER A 41 -12.69 7.44 -10.68
CA SER A 41 -11.53 7.84 -11.49
C SER A 41 -11.36 9.36 -11.62
N GLY A 42 -12.21 10.16 -10.96
CA GLY A 42 -12.09 11.62 -10.94
C GLY A 42 -12.71 12.35 -12.14
N GLY A 43 -13.51 11.66 -12.96
CA GLY A 43 -14.35 12.28 -13.99
C GLY A 43 -13.62 12.88 -15.20
N THR A 44 -12.37 12.48 -15.48
CA THR A 44 -11.63 12.96 -16.65
C THR A 44 -12.02 12.17 -17.90
N SER A 45 -13.15 12.56 -18.51
CA SER A 45 -13.45 12.20 -19.89
C SER A 45 -12.36 12.78 -20.80
N GLY A 46 -11.61 11.90 -21.47
CA GLY A 46 -10.54 12.27 -22.39
C GLY A 46 -11.02 13.22 -23.48
N GLY A 47 -10.53 14.47 -23.42
CA GLY A 47 -10.71 15.49 -24.43
C GLY A 47 -9.46 16.38 -24.48
N ALA A 48 -8.72 16.31 -25.59
CA ALA A 48 -7.51 17.08 -25.83
C ALA A 48 -7.81 18.58 -25.99
N ALA A 49 -7.12 19.43 -25.22
CA ALA A 49 -6.79 20.81 -25.61
C ALA A 49 -5.65 21.39 -24.74
N THR A 50 -4.50 21.52 -25.41
CA THR A 50 -3.41 22.49 -25.30
C THR A 50 -3.63 23.73 -24.39
N MET A 51 -2.69 24.00 -23.46
CA MET A 51 -1.79 25.18 -23.46
C MET A 51 -1.08 25.43 -22.10
N ALA A 52 0.26 25.53 -22.20
CA ALA A 52 1.18 26.47 -21.54
C ALA A 52 1.43 26.47 -20.02
N SER A 53 2.58 25.90 -19.67
CA SER A 53 3.70 26.49 -18.93
C SER A 53 3.47 27.42 -17.72
N SER A 54 3.95 26.98 -16.57
CA SER A 54 4.69 27.85 -15.64
C SER A 54 5.79 27.06 -14.90
N THR A 55 7.03 27.32 -15.32
CA THR A 55 8.29 27.01 -14.64
C THR A 55 8.36 27.61 -13.24
N GLY A 56 8.66 26.79 -12.24
CA GLY A 56 9.04 27.20 -10.90
C GLY A 56 9.86 26.09 -10.23
N GLY A 57 11.17 26.33 -10.08
CA GLY A 57 12.13 25.35 -9.62
C GLY A 57 12.09 25.05 -8.12
N GLY A 58 12.18 23.76 -7.81
CA GLY A 58 12.72 23.19 -6.59
C GLY A 58 13.32 21.85 -7.03
N GLY A 59 14.55 21.52 -6.63
CA GLY A 59 15.20 20.27 -7.03
C GLY A 59 14.42 19.07 -6.51
N VAL A 60 13.45 18.58 -7.29
CA VAL A 60 12.67 17.39 -7.02
C VAL A 60 13.62 16.21 -7.20
N GLY A 61 13.93 15.49 -6.12
CA GLY A 61 14.59 14.20 -6.21
C GLY A 61 13.82 13.34 -7.21
N SER A 62 14.51 12.86 -8.26
CA SER A 62 13.89 12.03 -9.29
C SER A 62 13.40 10.73 -8.65
N SER A 63 12.09 10.61 -8.42
CA SER A 63 11.46 9.35 -8.07
C SER A 63 11.22 8.57 -9.36
N GLU A 64 11.50 7.28 -9.32
CA GLU A 64 11.28 6.36 -10.43
C GLU A 64 10.16 5.38 -10.03
N ASP A 65 9.09 5.37 -10.82
CA ASP A 65 7.95 4.48 -10.61
C ASP A 65 8.03 3.28 -11.55
N VAL A 66 7.84 2.09 -10.98
CA VAL A 66 7.65 0.83 -11.70
C VAL A 66 6.21 0.40 -11.48
N VAL A 67 5.42 0.32 -12.55
CA VAL A 67 3.98 0.03 -12.47
C VAL A 67 3.68 -1.31 -13.13
N ALA A 68 2.90 -2.14 -12.44
CA ALA A 68 2.40 -3.41 -12.97
C ALA A 68 1.12 -3.21 -13.78
N SER A 69 0.80 -4.17 -14.66
CA SER A 69 -0.51 -4.22 -15.32
C SER A 69 -1.65 -4.70 -14.42
N LEU A 70 -1.33 -5.22 -13.24
CA LEU A 70 -2.27 -5.81 -12.28
C LEU A 70 -2.14 -5.13 -10.92
N SER A 71 -3.25 -5.04 -10.20
CA SER A 71 -3.27 -4.76 -8.76
C SER A 71 -3.78 -5.99 -8.00
N GLN A 72 -3.81 -5.93 -6.67
CA GLN A 72 -4.44 -7.00 -5.88
C GLN A 72 -5.93 -7.21 -6.24
N TYR A 73 -6.60 -6.18 -6.74
CA TYR A 73 -8.00 -6.24 -7.14
C TYR A 73 -8.22 -6.90 -8.51
N SER A 74 -7.15 -7.09 -9.29
CA SER A 74 -7.19 -7.77 -10.57
C SER A 74 -7.21 -9.29 -10.46
N VAL A 75 -7.02 -9.85 -9.26
CA VAL A 75 -6.93 -11.30 -9.02
C VAL A 75 -8.05 -11.74 -8.07
N ASP A 76 -8.66 -12.89 -8.37
CA ASP A 76 -9.70 -13.48 -7.54
C ASP A 76 -9.22 -13.72 -6.11
N ASN A 77 -10.02 -13.30 -5.13
CA ASN A 77 -9.69 -13.29 -3.70
C ASN A 77 -8.47 -12.43 -3.32
N GLY A 78 -8.01 -11.52 -4.20
CA GLY A 78 -6.87 -10.65 -3.90
C GLY A 78 -7.21 -9.43 -3.03
N ARG A 79 -8.50 -9.10 -2.87
CA ARG A 79 -9.00 -7.95 -2.09
C ARG A 79 -8.45 -7.89 -0.66
N SER A 80 -8.26 -9.05 -0.03
CA SER A 80 -7.83 -9.15 1.37
C SER A 80 -6.43 -9.76 1.53
N ALA A 81 -5.69 -9.89 0.41
CA ALA A 81 -4.38 -10.54 0.36
C ALA A 81 -3.19 -9.58 0.49
N CYS A 82 -3.41 -8.27 0.69
CA CYS A 82 -2.37 -7.23 0.71
C CYS A 82 -1.18 -7.60 1.62
N THR A 83 -1.44 -8.12 2.82
CA THR A 83 -0.40 -8.56 3.77
C THR A 83 0.44 -9.72 3.22
N CYS A 84 -0.20 -10.72 2.61
CA CYS A 84 0.51 -11.85 1.99
C CYS A 84 1.30 -11.44 0.74
N ILE A 85 0.78 -10.49 -0.04
CA ILE A 85 1.46 -9.91 -1.20
C ILE A 85 2.70 -9.13 -0.73
N ALA A 86 2.58 -8.29 0.29
CA ALA A 86 3.70 -7.54 0.88
C ALA A 86 4.78 -8.49 1.44
N LEU A 87 4.41 -9.53 2.18
CA LEU A 87 5.36 -10.54 2.67
C LEU A 87 6.05 -11.30 1.53
N THR A 88 5.31 -11.61 0.47
CA THR A 88 5.88 -12.28 -0.71
C THR A 88 6.89 -11.38 -1.42
N ALA A 89 6.55 -10.10 -1.62
CA ALA A 89 7.46 -9.10 -2.17
C ALA A 89 8.71 -8.93 -1.29
N ALA A 90 8.55 -8.89 0.04
CA ALA A 90 9.65 -8.79 0.99
C ALA A 90 10.63 -9.96 0.85
N ARG A 91 10.11 -11.20 0.85
CA ARG A 91 10.93 -12.40 0.65
C ARG A 91 11.65 -12.38 -0.69
N ASN A 92 10.92 -12.16 -1.78
CA ASN A 92 11.48 -12.20 -3.13
C ASN A 92 12.57 -11.14 -3.31
N PHE A 93 12.37 -9.92 -2.77
CA PHE A 93 13.39 -8.88 -2.79
C PHE A 93 14.62 -9.26 -1.97
N LEU A 94 14.43 -9.69 -0.71
CA LEU A 94 15.54 -10.00 0.18
C LEU A 94 16.36 -11.22 -0.28
N GLN A 95 15.77 -12.15 -1.04
CA GLN A 95 16.49 -13.26 -1.67
C GLN A 95 17.42 -12.80 -2.81
N ASN A 96 17.11 -11.70 -3.49
CA ASN A 96 17.92 -11.17 -4.58
C ASN A 96 17.87 -9.63 -4.65
N PRO A 97 18.46 -8.92 -3.67
CA PRO A 97 18.31 -7.47 -3.55
C PRO A 97 19.07 -6.67 -4.62
N SER A 98 19.95 -7.33 -5.39
CA SER A 98 20.65 -6.73 -6.52
C SER A 98 19.82 -6.74 -7.81
N ALA A 99 18.72 -7.50 -7.86
CA ALA A 99 17.81 -7.49 -8.99
C ALA A 99 17.07 -6.14 -9.06
N ALA A 100 17.05 -5.54 -10.24
CA ALA A 100 16.22 -4.37 -10.49
C ALA A 100 14.74 -4.74 -10.30
N ILE A 101 13.99 -3.90 -9.59
CA ILE A 101 12.53 -4.04 -9.51
C ILE A 101 11.95 -3.75 -10.90
N GLN A 102 11.16 -4.69 -11.40
CA GLN A 102 10.49 -4.60 -12.70
C GLN A 102 8.99 -4.86 -12.52
N ALA A 103 8.19 -4.47 -13.52
CA ALA A 103 6.75 -4.73 -13.49
C ALA A 103 6.42 -6.23 -13.27
N GLN A 104 7.22 -7.13 -13.83
CA GLN A 104 7.04 -8.58 -13.64
C GLN A 104 7.26 -9.02 -12.19
N PHE A 105 8.22 -8.42 -11.46
CA PHE A 105 8.42 -8.71 -10.04
C PHE A 105 7.14 -8.42 -9.22
N LEU A 106 6.46 -7.32 -9.55
CA LEU A 106 5.20 -6.94 -8.89
C LEU A 106 4.06 -7.90 -9.23
N VAL A 107 3.93 -8.28 -10.51
CA VAL A 107 2.95 -9.28 -10.96
C VAL A 107 3.16 -10.61 -10.23
N ASP A 108 4.41 -11.08 -10.16
CA ASP A 108 4.77 -12.32 -9.47
C ASP A 108 4.46 -12.26 -7.98
N ALA A 109 4.77 -11.12 -7.33
CA ALA A 109 4.47 -10.91 -5.92
C ALA A 109 2.95 -10.92 -5.64
N ILE A 110 2.14 -10.32 -6.52
CA ILE A 110 0.67 -10.34 -6.40
C ILE A 110 0.16 -11.76 -6.54
N GLN A 111 0.50 -12.46 -7.63
CA GLN A 111 -0.04 -13.80 -7.91
C GLN A 111 0.35 -14.81 -6.81
N GLN A 112 1.63 -14.83 -6.42
CA GLN A 112 2.10 -15.70 -5.35
C GLN A 112 1.51 -15.29 -4.00
N GLY A 113 1.40 -14.00 -3.71
CA GLY A 113 0.81 -13.50 -2.47
C GLY A 113 -0.65 -13.87 -2.30
N VAL A 114 -1.46 -13.75 -3.35
CA VAL A 114 -2.86 -14.18 -3.35
C VAL A 114 -2.96 -15.70 -3.20
N SER A 115 -2.12 -16.47 -3.90
CA SER A 115 -2.07 -17.93 -3.72
C SER A 115 -1.73 -18.32 -2.27
N ASN A 116 -0.74 -17.65 -1.65
CA ASN A 116 -0.35 -17.89 -0.26
C ASN A 116 -1.50 -17.55 0.70
N TYR A 117 -2.19 -16.44 0.48
CA TYR A 117 -3.36 -16.04 1.25
C TYR A 117 -4.47 -17.10 1.17
N GLN A 118 -4.81 -17.58 -0.03
CA GLN A 118 -5.83 -18.60 -0.23
C GLN A 118 -5.47 -19.92 0.50
N GLN A 119 -4.21 -20.35 0.43
CA GLN A 119 -3.74 -21.53 1.17
C GLN A 119 -3.91 -21.37 2.68
N LEU A 120 -3.59 -20.18 3.23
CA LEU A 120 -3.76 -19.89 4.65
C LEU A 120 -5.24 -19.86 5.06
N CYS A 121 -6.12 -19.33 4.21
CA CYS A 121 -7.56 -19.34 4.46
C CYS A 121 -8.14 -20.75 4.43
N ASN A 122 -7.66 -21.61 3.52
CA ASN A 122 -8.11 -23.01 3.44
C ASN A 122 -7.63 -23.86 4.62
N ASN A 123 -6.45 -23.59 5.17
CA ASN A 123 -5.88 -24.35 6.27
C ASN A 123 -6.47 -23.97 7.64
N ASN A 124 -6.94 -22.73 7.81
CA ASN A 124 -7.59 -22.29 9.04
C ASN A 124 -9.10 -22.49 8.94
N SER A 125 -9.60 -23.61 9.47
CA SER A 125 -11.04 -23.89 9.61
C SER A 125 -11.81 -22.91 10.51
N SER A 126 -11.14 -21.89 11.07
CA SER A 126 -11.74 -20.82 11.87
C SER A 126 -12.36 -19.77 10.94
N GLY A 127 -13.69 -19.72 10.94
CA GLY A 127 -14.47 -18.97 9.97
C GLY A 127 -14.17 -17.47 9.84
N GLY A 128 -14.31 -16.99 8.60
CA GLY A 128 -14.92 -15.69 8.28
C GLY A 128 -14.06 -14.43 8.39
N VAL A 129 -12.85 -14.47 8.96
CA VAL A 129 -12.02 -13.26 8.99
C VAL A 129 -11.33 -13.07 7.64
N GLU A 130 -11.83 -12.12 6.86
CA GLU A 130 -11.33 -11.83 5.51
C GLU A 130 -9.92 -11.24 5.53
N HIS A 131 -9.56 -10.45 6.54
CA HIS A 131 -8.23 -9.82 6.63
C HIS A 131 -7.37 -10.51 7.68
N LYS A 132 -6.14 -10.90 7.30
CA LYS A 132 -5.17 -11.49 8.23
C LYS A 132 -4.13 -10.45 8.63
N SER A 133 -3.81 -10.37 9.92
CA SER A 133 -2.70 -9.54 10.38
C SER A 133 -1.35 -10.12 9.94
N ALA A 134 -0.29 -9.31 9.96
CA ALA A 134 1.04 -9.81 9.60
C ALA A 134 1.52 -10.87 10.60
N GLU A 135 1.20 -10.73 11.89
CA GLU A 135 1.49 -11.71 12.93
C GLU A 135 0.77 -13.03 12.67
N GLU A 136 -0.52 -12.99 12.34
CA GLU A 136 -1.27 -14.21 12.03
C GLU A 136 -0.67 -14.95 10.84
N VAL A 137 -0.29 -14.21 9.78
CA VAL A 137 0.35 -14.80 8.60
C VAL A 137 1.71 -15.40 8.98
N LEU A 138 2.57 -14.67 9.72
CA LEU A 138 3.90 -15.11 10.14
C LEU A 138 3.86 -16.25 11.18
N GLN A 139 2.83 -16.33 12.01
CA GLN A 139 2.65 -17.38 13.01
C GLN A 139 2.04 -18.66 12.43
N ALA A 140 1.04 -18.53 11.55
CA ALA A 140 0.51 -19.67 10.78
C ALA A 140 1.63 -20.32 9.95
N ALA A 141 2.49 -19.47 9.41
CA ALA A 141 3.76 -19.82 8.80
C ALA A 141 4.65 -20.70 9.71
N ALA A 142 4.85 -20.33 10.97
CA ALA A 142 5.74 -21.04 11.89
C ALA A 142 5.22 -22.41 12.36
N SER A 143 3.90 -22.64 12.29
CA SER A 143 3.24 -23.84 12.85
C SER A 143 2.94 -24.94 11.81
N SER A 144 3.04 -24.63 10.51
CA SER A 144 2.74 -25.54 9.42
C SER A 144 3.89 -26.55 9.16
N THR A 145 3.57 -27.85 9.07
CA THR A 145 4.50 -28.91 8.64
C THR A 145 4.78 -28.90 7.13
N ASN A 146 3.98 -28.16 6.35
CA ASN A 146 4.25 -27.90 4.94
C ASN A 146 5.23 -26.73 4.79
N THR A 147 5.97 -26.70 3.68
CA THR A 147 6.95 -25.66 3.34
C THR A 147 6.31 -24.28 3.36
N ASN A 148 6.36 -23.62 4.51
CA ASN A 148 5.80 -22.30 4.69
C ASN A 148 6.55 -21.32 3.80
N PRO A 149 5.85 -20.57 2.91
CA PRO A 149 6.49 -19.65 1.97
C PRO A 149 7.24 -18.51 2.66
N PHE A 150 6.94 -18.19 3.92
CA PHE A 150 7.50 -17.08 4.69
C PHE A 150 8.45 -17.54 5.81
N ALA A 151 8.80 -18.82 5.91
CA ALA A 151 9.64 -19.35 7.00
C ALA A 151 11.04 -18.71 7.05
N GLN A 152 11.49 -18.18 5.91
CA GLN A 152 12.77 -17.50 5.77
C GLN A 152 12.73 -16.04 6.25
N LEU A 153 11.55 -15.46 6.50
CA LEU A 153 11.44 -14.10 7.02
C LEU A 153 11.52 -14.13 8.55
N LYS A 154 12.43 -13.36 9.12
CA LYS A 154 12.59 -13.21 10.56
C LYS A 154 12.48 -11.74 10.95
N MET A 155 11.77 -11.48 12.04
CA MET A 155 11.74 -10.14 12.61
C MET A 155 13.09 -9.75 13.20
N THR A 156 13.41 -8.45 13.19
CA THR A 156 14.58 -7.94 13.92
C THR A 156 14.39 -8.07 15.42
N ALA A 157 15.48 -7.91 16.19
CA ALA A 157 15.47 -8.04 17.65
C ALA A 157 14.55 -7.04 18.36
N GLY A 158 14.31 -5.86 17.77
CA GLY A 158 13.38 -4.85 18.31
C GLY A 158 11.90 -5.20 18.17
N GLY A 159 11.56 -6.26 17.42
CA GLY A 159 10.18 -6.72 17.28
C GLY A 159 9.27 -5.78 16.47
N ILE A 160 7.96 -5.87 16.73
CA ILE A 160 6.94 -5.04 16.11
C ILE A 160 6.98 -3.64 16.75
N ARG A 161 6.80 -2.60 15.94
CA ARG A 161 6.66 -1.23 16.45
C ARG A 161 5.30 -0.68 16.08
N GLN A 162 4.65 -0.06 17.06
CA GLN A 162 3.45 0.71 16.82
C GLN A 162 3.79 2.19 16.73
N GLY A 163 3.16 2.89 15.80
CA GLY A 163 3.29 4.33 15.61
C GLY A 163 1.94 5.02 15.47
N ILE A 164 1.97 6.35 15.39
CA ILE A 164 0.79 7.19 15.18
C ILE A 164 1.08 8.15 14.03
N LEU A 165 0.23 8.12 13.00
CA LEU A 165 0.27 9.08 11.90
C LEU A 165 -0.20 10.45 12.38
N SER A 166 0.52 11.48 11.95
CA SER A 166 0.21 12.87 12.28
C SER A 166 0.42 13.74 11.05
N ASN A 167 -0.55 14.62 10.78
CA ASN A 167 -0.46 15.61 9.70
C ASN A 167 0.54 16.73 10.00
N THR A 168 0.90 16.92 11.28
CA THR A 168 1.71 18.06 11.72
C THR A 168 3.15 17.68 12.05
N ASN A 169 3.43 16.43 12.42
CA ASN A 169 4.77 16.02 12.83
C ASN A 169 5.08 14.55 12.52
N THR A 170 5.66 14.31 11.35
CA THR A 170 6.15 13.00 10.92
C THR A 170 7.43 12.54 11.65
N ARG A 171 8.10 13.45 12.37
CA ARG A 171 9.32 13.22 13.16
C ARG A 171 9.07 13.16 14.67
N SER A 172 7.81 12.98 15.09
CA SER A 172 7.51 12.62 16.48
C SER A 172 8.15 11.27 16.84
N ASP A 173 8.28 10.97 18.13
CA ASP A 173 8.88 9.71 18.59
C ASP A 173 8.11 8.47 18.06
N MET A 174 6.81 8.64 17.83
CA MET A 174 5.90 7.62 17.28
C MET A 174 5.64 7.78 15.77
N GLY A 175 6.34 8.71 15.11
CA GLY A 175 6.18 9.01 13.70
C GLY A 175 6.94 8.04 12.78
N LEU A 176 6.52 7.95 11.52
CA LEU A 176 7.12 7.07 10.51
C LEU A 176 8.63 7.25 10.39
N TYR A 177 9.13 8.49 10.36
CA TYR A 177 10.56 8.76 10.21
C TYR A 177 11.37 8.14 11.35
N THR A 178 10.96 8.43 12.59
CA THR A 178 11.67 7.99 13.80
C THR A 178 11.67 6.47 13.90
N LEU A 179 10.52 5.85 13.67
CA LEU A 179 10.38 4.39 13.77
C LEU A 179 11.10 3.64 12.65
N LEU A 180 11.06 4.13 11.40
CA LEU A 180 11.81 3.52 10.29
C LEU A 180 13.33 3.69 10.48
N SER A 181 13.78 4.84 10.96
CA SER A 181 15.18 5.07 11.31
C SER A 181 15.65 4.11 12.43
N ALA A 182 14.83 3.91 13.46
CA ALA A 182 15.12 2.95 14.53
C ALA A 182 15.19 1.51 14.00
N CYS A 183 14.23 1.08 13.16
CA CYS A 183 14.27 -0.22 12.48
C CYS A 183 15.58 -0.42 11.70
N ARG A 184 16.03 0.60 10.96
CA ARG A 184 17.27 0.55 10.18
C ARG A 184 18.52 0.46 11.06
N GLN A 185 18.56 1.18 12.19
CA GLN A 185 19.70 1.18 13.11
C GLN A 185 19.92 -0.18 13.78
N GLU A 186 18.85 -0.94 14.01
CA GLU A 186 18.93 -2.27 14.62
C GLU A 186 19.26 -3.39 13.64
N ALA A 187 18.99 -3.19 12.36
CA ALA A 187 19.27 -4.18 11.34
C ALA A 187 20.78 -4.20 10.98
N PRO A 188 21.37 -5.38 10.64
CA PRO A 188 22.78 -5.50 10.29
C PRO A 188 23.21 -4.48 9.23
N SER A 189 24.38 -3.86 9.40
CA SER A 189 24.83 -2.71 8.60
C SER A 189 25.08 -3.00 7.11
N ASP A 190 25.18 -4.27 6.75
CA ASP A 190 25.38 -4.79 5.40
C ASP A 190 24.11 -5.45 4.82
N ALA A 191 23.03 -5.53 5.59
CA ALA A 191 21.79 -6.19 5.19
C ALA A 191 20.72 -5.20 4.72
N TRP A 192 20.03 -5.57 3.63
CA TRP A 192 18.76 -4.95 3.25
C TRP A 192 17.70 -5.27 4.30
N LEU A 193 16.81 -4.32 4.58
CA LEU A 193 15.71 -4.50 5.52
C LEU A 193 14.39 -4.28 4.81
N ALA A 194 13.49 -5.26 4.89
CA ALA A 194 12.09 -5.09 4.52
C ALA A 194 11.30 -4.64 5.75
N VAL A 195 10.43 -3.65 5.63
CA VAL A 195 9.54 -3.21 6.70
C VAL A 195 8.13 -3.26 6.16
N LEU A 196 7.34 -4.22 6.63
CA LEU A 196 5.90 -4.21 6.38
C LEU A 196 5.27 -3.11 7.22
N ILE A 197 4.38 -2.33 6.62
CA ILE A 197 3.69 -1.22 7.27
C ILE A 197 2.20 -1.46 7.12
N THR A 198 1.49 -1.61 8.23
CA THR A 198 0.04 -1.82 8.22
C THR A 198 -0.65 -0.64 8.87
N LYS A 199 -1.52 0.03 8.11
CA LYS A 199 -2.53 0.94 8.62
C LYS A 199 -3.88 0.41 8.15
N THR A 200 -4.60 -0.26 9.04
CA THR A 200 -5.79 -1.05 8.69
C THR A 200 -6.79 -0.26 7.83
N PRO A 201 -7.30 -0.86 6.73
CA PRO A 201 -7.11 -2.25 6.28
C PRO A 201 -5.91 -2.47 5.32
N GLU A 202 -5.06 -1.47 5.10
CA GLU A 202 -4.03 -1.53 4.07
C GLU A 202 -2.66 -1.92 4.64
N THR A 203 -1.93 -2.76 3.89
CA THR A 203 -0.53 -3.09 4.15
C THR A 203 0.32 -2.74 2.92
N VAL A 204 1.43 -2.04 3.15
CA VAL A 204 2.46 -1.75 2.14
C VAL A 204 3.83 -2.23 2.61
N LEU A 205 4.80 -2.28 1.70
CA LEU A 205 6.16 -2.71 2.00
C LEU A 205 7.13 -1.56 1.75
N ALA A 206 7.90 -1.18 2.76
CA ALA A 206 9.07 -0.32 2.62
C ALA A 206 10.36 -1.15 2.60
N ILE A 207 11.34 -0.76 1.79
CA ILE A 207 12.66 -1.39 1.71
C ILE A 207 13.70 -0.35 2.06
N LEU A 208 14.51 -0.64 3.08
CA LEU A 208 15.58 0.24 3.57
C LEU A 208 16.95 -0.34 3.19
N PRO A 209 17.81 0.44 2.49
CA PRO A 209 19.12 -0.04 2.05
C PRO A 209 20.07 -0.25 3.23
N PRO A 210 21.10 -1.10 3.10
CA PRO A 210 22.23 -1.10 4.01
C PRO A 210 22.86 0.30 4.08
N PRO A 211 23.21 0.84 5.26
CA PRO A 211 23.83 2.15 5.38
C PRO A 211 25.08 2.35 4.52
N SER A 212 25.81 1.27 4.25
CA SER A 212 27.02 1.24 3.41
C SER A 212 26.75 1.32 1.90
N THR A 213 25.51 1.12 1.45
CA THR A 213 25.15 1.13 0.03
C THR A 213 25.10 2.55 -0.50
N GLN A 214 25.80 2.83 -1.61
CA GLN A 214 25.80 4.13 -2.26
C GLN A 214 25.62 3.96 -3.79
N PRO A 215 24.71 4.72 -4.44
CA PRO A 215 23.72 5.61 -3.80
C PRO A 215 22.70 4.82 -2.98
N GLN A 216 22.20 5.40 -1.88
CA GLN A 216 21.11 4.80 -1.13
C GLN A 216 19.82 4.84 -1.96
N LYS A 217 19.13 3.70 -2.04
CA LYS A 217 17.83 3.57 -2.70
C LYS A 217 16.83 3.01 -1.71
N TYR A 218 15.85 3.82 -1.39
CA TYR A 218 14.68 3.45 -0.59
C TYR A 218 13.57 3.04 -1.55
N LEU A 219 12.77 2.04 -1.20
CA LEU A 219 11.66 1.60 -2.03
C LEU A 219 10.37 1.51 -1.22
N VAL A 220 9.25 1.83 -1.88
CA VAL A 220 7.91 1.40 -1.44
C VAL A 220 7.36 0.48 -2.50
N ILE A 221 6.71 -0.61 -2.08
CA ILE A 221 5.91 -1.49 -2.91
C ILE A 221 4.50 -1.49 -2.34
N ASP A 222 3.52 -1.19 -3.19
CA ASP A 222 2.11 -1.11 -2.84
C ASP A 222 1.28 -1.89 -3.86
N SER A 223 0.48 -2.84 -3.37
CA SER A 223 -0.38 -3.70 -4.17
C SER A 223 -1.72 -3.05 -4.54
N HIS A 224 -2.05 -1.91 -3.91
CA HIS A 224 -3.25 -1.14 -4.18
C HIS A 224 -3.00 -0.19 -5.35
N PRO A 225 -3.99 -0.01 -6.25
CA PRO A 225 -3.94 1.08 -7.22
C PRO A 225 -4.06 2.42 -6.49
N ARG A 226 -3.24 3.40 -6.88
CA ARG A 226 -3.26 4.76 -6.31
C ARG A 226 -3.45 5.81 -7.42
N PRO A 227 -4.66 5.97 -7.98
CA PRO A 227 -4.93 7.00 -8.97
C PRO A 227 -4.55 8.38 -8.42
N GLY A 228 -3.81 9.16 -9.21
CA GLY A 228 -3.32 10.49 -8.81
C GLY A 228 -2.00 10.50 -8.04
N VAL A 229 -1.54 9.35 -7.52
CA VAL A 229 -0.20 9.23 -6.92
C VAL A 229 0.81 8.69 -7.93
N VAL A 230 0.38 7.70 -8.73
CA VAL A 230 1.18 7.04 -9.76
C VAL A 230 0.33 6.93 -11.03
N GLN A 231 0.96 7.03 -12.21
CA GLN A 231 0.26 6.81 -13.47
C GLN A 231 -0.04 5.32 -13.68
N GLY A 232 -1.31 4.96 -13.82
CA GLY A 232 -1.77 3.59 -14.05
C GLY A 232 -2.70 3.07 -12.96
N ASN A 233 -3.30 1.90 -13.21
CA ASN A 233 -4.31 1.29 -12.33
C ASN A 233 -3.83 -0.02 -11.67
N GLY A 234 -2.51 -0.28 -11.69
CA GLY A 234 -1.90 -1.47 -11.11
C GLY A 234 -1.23 -1.21 -9.77
N ALA A 235 -0.64 -2.27 -9.22
CA ALA A 235 0.35 -2.17 -8.16
C ALA A 235 1.59 -1.44 -8.67
N TYR A 236 2.38 -0.87 -7.76
CA TYR A 236 3.59 -0.16 -8.13
C TYR A 236 4.70 -0.33 -7.11
N ALA A 237 5.92 -0.03 -7.55
CA ALA A 237 7.04 0.29 -6.70
C ALA A 237 7.54 1.70 -7.01
N ARG A 238 7.91 2.46 -5.98
CA ARG A 238 8.54 3.77 -6.11
C ARG A 238 9.92 3.75 -5.50
N ILE A 239 10.92 4.17 -6.26
CA ILE A 239 12.33 4.26 -5.85
C ILE A 239 12.65 5.70 -5.47
N MET A 240 13.25 5.89 -4.30
CA MET A 240 13.54 7.19 -3.68
C MET A 240 14.97 7.24 -3.18
N SER A 241 15.53 8.45 -3.11
CA SER A 241 16.94 8.66 -2.78
C SER A 241 17.18 8.90 -1.28
N THR A 242 16.16 9.30 -0.55
CA THR A 242 16.27 9.61 0.88
C THR A 242 15.16 8.98 1.72
N LEU A 243 15.40 8.84 3.02
CA LEU A 243 14.39 8.42 3.98
C LEU A 243 13.26 9.46 4.12
N ASP A 244 13.58 10.75 3.97
CA ASP A 244 12.57 11.82 4.01
C ASP A 244 11.59 11.69 2.83
N ASP A 245 12.08 11.42 1.62
CA ASP A 245 11.23 11.16 0.44
C ASP A 245 10.33 9.94 0.66
N LEU A 246 10.90 8.86 1.22
CA LEU A 246 10.16 7.66 1.59
C LEU A 246 9.02 7.97 2.56
N VAL A 247 9.30 8.71 3.63
CA VAL A 247 8.29 9.07 4.64
C VAL A 247 7.23 9.99 4.04
N ALA A 248 7.61 10.98 3.24
CA ALA A 248 6.66 11.87 2.57
C ALA A 248 5.72 11.09 1.63
N HIS A 249 6.26 10.12 0.89
CA HIS A 249 5.45 9.24 0.04
C HIS A 249 4.52 8.34 0.86
N LEU A 250 5.03 7.71 1.93
CA LEU A 250 4.20 6.90 2.83
C LEU A 250 3.06 7.72 3.46
N SER A 251 3.31 8.95 3.87
CA SER A 251 2.27 9.85 4.37
C SER A 251 1.23 10.25 3.32
N THR A 252 1.57 10.18 2.02
CA THR A 252 0.63 10.43 0.93
C THR A 252 -0.32 9.25 0.73
N ILE A 253 0.20 8.02 0.81
CA ILE A 253 -0.59 6.81 0.54
C ILE A 253 -1.24 6.20 1.80
N LEU A 254 -0.71 6.50 2.98
CA LEU A 254 -1.27 6.18 4.29
C LEU A 254 -1.49 7.50 5.07
N PRO A 255 -2.43 8.35 4.65
CA PRO A 255 -2.65 9.64 5.28
C PRO A 255 -3.21 9.48 6.70
N ALA A 256 -2.94 10.44 7.58
CA ALA A 256 -3.65 10.51 8.85
C ALA A 256 -5.12 10.85 8.58
N THR A 257 -6.02 10.12 9.22
CA THR A 257 -7.45 10.36 9.19
C THR A 257 -7.76 11.53 10.11
N GLU A 258 -8.29 12.61 9.55
CA GLU A 258 -8.84 13.72 10.32
C GLU A 258 -10.24 13.31 10.82
N LEU A 259 -10.33 13.04 12.12
CA LEU A 259 -11.60 12.80 12.77
C LEU A 259 -12.14 14.13 13.30
N GLY A 260 -13.45 14.34 13.16
CA GLY A 260 -14.11 15.55 13.64
C GLY A 260 -13.91 15.78 15.14
N PRO A 261 -14.13 17.01 15.63
CA PRO A 261 -13.86 17.39 17.02
C PRO A 261 -14.67 16.60 18.06
N ASP A 262 -15.76 15.96 17.63
CA ASP A 262 -16.63 15.13 18.48
C ASP A 262 -16.05 13.74 18.76
N ILE A 263 -14.99 13.32 18.04
CA ILE A 263 -14.37 12.02 18.24
C ILE A 263 -13.32 12.11 19.35
N PRO A 264 -13.40 11.26 20.39
CA PRO A 264 -12.41 11.25 21.45
C PRO A 264 -10.98 11.06 20.91
N GLU A 265 -10.02 11.78 21.47
CA GLU A 265 -8.60 11.73 21.07
C GLU A 265 -8.05 10.29 21.02
N MET A 266 -8.45 9.44 21.98
CA MET A 266 -8.06 8.04 22.01
C MET A 266 -8.53 7.27 20.77
N MET A 267 -9.75 7.52 20.29
CA MET A 267 -10.21 6.92 19.04
C MET A 267 -9.45 7.47 17.85
N ALA A 268 -9.17 8.79 17.81
CA ALA A 268 -8.35 9.39 16.76
C ALA A 268 -6.95 8.77 16.68
N MET A 269 -6.33 8.50 17.83
CA MET A 269 -5.05 7.76 17.88
C MET A 269 -5.19 6.34 17.34
N MET A 270 -6.29 5.63 17.65
CA MET A 270 -6.51 4.27 17.11
C MET A 270 -6.65 4.26 15.59
N TYR A 271 -7.44 5.16 14.99
CA TYR A 271 -7.59 5.25 13.53
C TYR A 271 -6.31 5.67 12.80
N ASN A 272 -5.43 6.37 13.51
CA ASN A 272 -4.14 6.81 13.01
C ASN A 272 -2.98 5.91 13.42
N SER A 273 -3.26 4.84 14.15
CA SER A 273 -2.23 3.88 14.53
C SER A 273 -1.79 3.07 13.31
N PHE A 274 -0.51 2.71 13.31
CA PHE A 274 0.07 1.82 12.31
C PHE A 274 1.10 0.91 12.97
N ASP A 275 1.33 -0.24 12.36
CA ASP A 275 2.32 -1.21 12.82
C ASP A 275 3.44 -1.36 11.79
N LEU A 276 4.67 -1.53 12.29
CA LEU A 276 5.86 -1.83 11.53
C LEU A 276 6.39 -3.22 11.89
N TYR A 277 6.61 -4.04 10.87
CA TYR A 277 7.19 -5.36 10.97
C TYR A 277 8.54 -5.35 10.23
N PRO A 278 9.65 -5.09 10.93
CA PRO A 278 10.98 -5.11 10.34
C PRO A 278 11.44 -6.55 10.14
N LEU A 279 11.67 -6.95 8.88
CA LEU A 279 11.95 -8.31 8.44
C LEU A 279 13.31 -8.41 7.73
N LEU A 280 14.05 -9.44 8.10
CA LEU A 280 15.29 -9.89 7.48
C LEU A 280 15.10 -11.29 6.88
N LEU A 281 15.94 -11.64 5.92
CA LEU A 281 16.05 -13.02 5.45
C LEU A 281 16.91 -13.81 6.44
N SER A 282 16.42 -14.94 6.91
CA SER A 282 17.23 -15.93 7.60
C SER A 282 18.17 -16.57 6.59
N THR A 283 19.46 -16.41 6.82
CA THR A 283 20.48 -17.31 6.28
C THR A 283 20.33 -18.72 6.84
#